data_AF-A0A970UC23-F1
#
_entry.id   AF-A0A970UC23-F1
#
_cell.length_a   1.000
_cell.length_b   1.000
_cell.length_c   1.000
_cell.angle_alpha   90.00
_cell.angle_beta   90.00
_cell.angle_gamma   90.00
#
_symmetry.space_group_name_H-M   'P 1'
#
loop_
_entity.id
_entity.type
_entity.pdbx_description
1 polymer ?
#
loop_
_entity_poly.entity_id
_entity_poly.type
_entity_poly.pdbx_seq_one_letter_code
_entity_poly.pdbx_strand_id
1 'polypeptide(L)'
;MKINLLLSVLVSLLVTGCGESNSASQPGLSKLYQEHFKEAWVVSNQGKLPLNECARVVGTAVGMVMANRDENNQAQQAYEACYVDAFVNYANVYFTLDDNAKIERDNTPQGCLKFAQSLRMHKSIVGGFADKFAVDTNALDQRIRSGLSETAALCL
;
A
#
# COMPACT_ATOMS: atom_id res chain seq x y z
N MET A 1 -38.39 -57.16 -13.11
CA MET A 1 -37.24 -57.13 -12.17
C MET A 1 -36.57 -55.78 -12.27
N LYS A 2 -36.34 -55.10 -11.13
CA LYS A 2 -35.74 -53.76 -11.01
C LYS A 2 -34.22 -53.84 -11.18
N ILE A 3 -33.62 -52.97 -12.00
CA ILE A 3 -32.18 -52.72 -11.98
C ILE A 3 -32.00 -51.33 -11.38
N ASN A 4 -31.49 -51.31 -10.14
CA ASN A 4 -31.12 -50.10 -9.42
C ASN A 4 -29.68 -49.69 -9.79
N LEU A 5 -29.50 -48.37 -9.84
CA LEU A 5 -28.27 -47.60 -9.97
C LEU A 5 -27.07 -48.20 -9.23
N LEU A 6 -25.87 -47.95 -9.77
CA LEU A 6 -24.75 -47.37 -9.00
C LEU A 6 -23.75 -46.74 -9.99
N LEU A 7 -23.78 -45.41 -10.04
CA LEU A 7 -22.89 -44.54 -10.80
C LEU A 7 -21.76 -44.11 -9.85
N SER A 8 -20.57 -44.70 -10.00
CA SER A 8 -19.39 -44.37 -9.18
C SER A 8 -18.50 -43.39 -9.94
N VAL A 9 -18.74 -42.08 -9.78
CA VAL A 9 -17.81 -41.04 -10.24
C VAL A 9 -17.06 -40.52 -9.02
N LEU A 10 -15.82 -41.00 -8.82
CA LEU A 10 -14.86 -40.33 -7.95
C LEU A 10 -14.23 -39.18 -8.73
N VAL A 11 -14.73 -37.96 -8.53
CA VAL A 11 -14.00 -36.73 -8.88
C VAL A 11 -13.18 -36.33 -7.67
N SER A 12 -11.88 -36.64 -7.69
CA SER A 12 -10.92 -36.09 -6.73
C SER A 12 -10.56 -34.67 -7.15
N LEU A 13 -11.35 -33.68 -6.69
CA LEU A 13 -10.99 -32.27 -6.73
C LEU A 13 -9.85 -32.02 -5.73
N LEU A 14 -8.61 -32.15 -6.20
CA LEU A 14 -7.47 -31.48 -5.58
C LEU A 14 -7.62 -29.98 -5.85
N VAL A 15 -8.37 -29.30 -4.98
CA VAL A 15 -8.28 -27.85 -4.83
C VAL A 15 -6.95 -27.57 -4.14
N THR A 16 -5.86 -27.60 -4.92
CA THR A 16 -4.65 -26.87 -4.58
C THR A 16 -5.06 -25.40 -4.59
N GLY A 17 -5.38 -24.89 -3.41
CA GLY A 17 -5.52 -23.47 -3.17
C GLY A 17 -4.19 -22.82 -3.49
N CYS A 18 -4.07 -22.28 -4.71
CA CYS A 18 -3.13 -21.22 -4.98
C CYS A 18 -3.53 -20.07 -4.07
N GLY A 19 -2.89 -19.98 -2.91
CA GLY A 19 -2.90 -18.75 -2.15
C GLY A 19 -2.33 -17.68 -3.06
N GLU A 20 -3.19 -16.80 -3.56
CA GLU A 20 -2.75 -15.53 -4.13
C GLU A 20 -2.01 -14.82 -3.01
N SER A 21 -0.68 -14.86 -3.09
CA SER A 21 0.17 -13.85 -2.47
C SER A 21 -0.34 -12.52 -3.00
N ASN A 22 -1.17 -11.83 -2.22
CA ASN A 22 -1.60 -10.45 -2.43
C ASN A 22 -0.40 -9.51 -2.29
N SER A 23 0.62 -9.70 -3.14
CA SER A 23 1.64 -8.70 -3.39
C SER A 23 0.91 -7.54 -4.04
N ALA A 24 0.76 -6.43 -3.32
CA ALA A 24 0.13 -5.23 -3.84
C ALA A 24 0.76 -4.90 -5.20
N SER A 25 -0.07 -4.61 -6.21
CA SER A 25 0.42 -4.20 -7.53
C SER A 25 0.80 -2.73 -7.50
N GLN A 26 1.93 -2.36 -8.12
CA GLN A 26 2.30 -0.96 -8.29
C GLN A 26 1.19 -0.20 -9.03
N PRO A 27 0.75 0.98 -8.55
CA PRO A 27 -0.23 1.80 -9.27
C PRO A 27 0.29 2.23 -10.65
N GLY A 28 -0.64 2.33 -11.61
CA GLY A 28 -0.37 2.83 -12.95
C GLY A 28 -0.51 4.34 -13.01
N LEU A 29 0.61 5.07 -13.00
CA LEU A 29 0.65 6.53 -13.16
C LEU A 29 0.98 6.91 -14.61
N SER A 30 0.79 8.20 -14.94
CA SER A 30 1.30 8.74 -16.20
C SER A 30 2.82 8.62 -16.28
N LYS A 31 3.37 8.58 -17.50
CA LYS A 31 4.81 8.38 -17.72
C LYS A 31 5.68 9.36 -16.91
N LEU A 32 5.23 10.61 -16.81
CA LEU A 32 5.91 11.68 -16.06
C LEU A 32 6.16 11.29 -14.59
N TYR A 33 5.16 10.69 -13.94
CA TYR A 33 5.24 10.33 -12.53
C TYR A 33 5.73 8.90 -12.32
N GLN A 34 5.42 7.99 -13.25
CA GLN A 34 5.76 6.57 -13.14
C GLN A 34 7.27 6.35 -13.00
N GLU A 35 8.08 7.12 -13.73
CA GLU A 35 9.55 7.01 -13.68
C GLU A 35 10.09 7.31 -12.27
N HIS A 36 9.58 8.37 -11.64
CA HIS A 36 9.96 8.74 -10.27
C HIS A 36 9.35 7.81 -9.21
N PHE A 37 8.09 7.42 -9.40
CA PHE A 37 7.37 6.58 -8.45
C PHE A 37 7.92 5.15 -8.38
N LYS A 38 8.53 4.66 -9.45
CA LYS A 38 9.20 3.34 -9.45
C LYS A 38 10.24 3.21 -8.34
N GLU A 39 11.00 4.27 -8.06
CA GLU A 39 11.99 4.27 -6.97
C GLU A 39 11.29 4.14 -5.61
N ALA A 40 10.21 4.89 -5.39
CA ALA A 40 9.40 4.81 -4.16
C ALA A 40 8.85 3.40 -3.95
N TRP A 41 8.35 2.77 -5.02
CA TRP A 41 7.84 1.40 -5.00
C TRP A 41 8.95 0.37 -4.71
N VAL A 42 10.14 0.55 -5.27
CA VAL A 42 11.28 -0.33 -4.99
C VAL A 42 11.71 -0.22 -3.52
N VAL A 43 11.75 0.99 -2.96
CA VAL A 43 12.11 1.20 -1.56
C VAL A 43 11.04 0.64 -0.61
N SER A 44 9.76 0.83 -0.92
CA SER A 44 8.67 0.24 -0.12
C SER A 44 8.71 -1.29 -0.14
N ASN A 45 9.09 -1.92 -1.26
CA ASN A 45 9.27 -3.37 -1.37
C ASN A 45 10.44 -3.92 -0.55
N GLN A 46 11.31 -3.07 -0.01
CA GLN A 46 12.36 -3.46 0.93
C GLN A 46 11.92 -3.31 2.39
N GLY A 47 10.64 -3.00 2.65
CA GLY A 47 10.15 -2.67 4.00
C GLY A 47 10.77 -1.39 4.56
N LYS A 48 11.19 -0.48 3.67
CA LYS A 48 11.73 0.84 4.03
C LYS A 48 10.74 1.93 3.66
N LEU A 49 10.66 2.96 4.49
CA LEU A 49 9.77 4.08 4.27
C LEU A 49 10.31 4.96 3.11
N PRO A 50 9.58 5.12 1.98
CA PRO A 50 10.09 5.75 0.77
C PRO A 50 9.95 7.29 0.78
N LEU A 51 10.35 7.96 1.86
CA LEU A 51 10.13 9.41 2.04
C LEU A 51 10.81 10.26 0.96
N ASN A 52 12.06 9.96 0.66
CA ASN A 52 12.86 10.79 -0.25
C ASN A 52 12.38 10.63 -1.70
N GLU A 53 12.06 9.40 -2.07
CA GLU A 53 11.53 9.05 -3.38
C GLU A 53 10.14 9.69 -3.56
N CYS A 54 9.30 9.63 -2.53
CA CYS A 54 8.00 10.29 -2.57
C CYS A 54 8.09 11.81 -2.55
N ALA A 55 9.05 12.41 -1.86
CA ALA A 55 9.28 13.86 -1.92
C ALA A 55 9.59 14.32 -3.36
N ARG A 56 10.31 13.51 -4.16
CA ARG A 56 10.55 13.81 -5.58
C ARG A 56 9.27 13.75 -6.41
N VAL A 57 8.46 12.70 -6.26
CA VAL A 57 7.17 12.55 -6.96
C VAL A 57 6.24 13.73 -6.63
N VAL A 58 6.08 14.02 -5.33
CA VAL A 58 5.22 15.10 -4.86
C VAL A 58 5.75 16.46 -5.28
N GLY A 59 7.06 16.70 -5.23
CA GLY A 59 7.67 17.94 -5.71
C GLY A 59 7.38 18.18 -7.19
N THR A 60 7.50 17.16 -8.04
CA THR A 60 7.09 17.24 -9.45
C THR A 60 5.60 17.52 -9.59
N ALA A 61 4.76 16.83 -8.83
CA ALA A 61 3.31 17.02 -8.85
C ALA A 61 2.91 18.46 -8.47
N VAL A 62 3.45 18.99 -7.38
CA VAL A 62 3.25 20.39 -6.96
C VAL A 62 3.70 21.36 -8.06
N GLY A 63 4.88 21.13 -8.66
CA GLY A 63 5.38 21.97 -9.74
C GLY A 63 4.44 22.02 -10.95
N MET A 64 3.83 20.89 -11.32
CA MET A 64 2.87 20.81 -12.43
C MET A 64 1.56 21.56 -12.11
N VAL A 65 1.03 21.41 -10.89
CA VAL A 65 -0.15 22.17 -10.43
C VAL A 65 0.16 23.67 -10.45
N MET A 66 1.27 24.10 -9.86
CA MET A 66 1.65 25.52 -9.80
C MET A 66 1.90 26.14 -11.18
N ALA A 67 2.34 25.33 -12.15
CA ALA A 67 2.54 25.78 -13.53
C ALA A 67 1.25 25.76 -14.37
N ASN A 68 0.10 25.37 -13.82
CA ASN A 68 -1.15 25.10 -14.55
C ASN A 68 -0.94 24.08 -15.69
N ARG A 69 -0.13 23.06 -15.45
CA ARG A 69 0.18 21.97 -16.39
C ARG A 69 -0.28 20.61 -15.89
N ASP A 70 -1.04 20.58 -14.80
CA ASP A 70 -1.66 19.33 -14.35
C ASP A 70 -2.79 18.94 -15.30
N GLU A 71 -2.51 17.95 -16.15
CA GLU A 71 -3.46 17.40 -17.09
C GLU A 71 -4.21 16.24 -16.43
N ASN A 72 -5.55 16.25 -16.52
CA ASN A 72 -6.41 15.15 -16.04
C ASN A 72 -6.16 14.74 -14.57
N ASN A 73 -5.78 15.69 -13.70
CA ASN A 73 -5.49 15.47 -12.28
C ASN A 73 -4.40 14.41 -12.02
N GLN A 74 -3.44 14.26 -12.94
CA GLN A 74 -2.35 13.29 -12.78
C GLN A 74 -1.45 13.64 -11.58
N ALA A 75 -1.30 14.92 -11.24
CA ALA A 75 -0.55 15.34 -10.07
C ALA A 75 -1.20 14.86 -8.77
N GLN A 76 -2.53 14.94 -8.67
CA GLN A 76 -3.28 14.38 -7.55
C GLN A 76 -3.09 12.86 -7.47
N GLN A 77 -3.19 12.13 -8.58
CA GLN A 77 -3.00 10.68 -8.60
C GLN A 77 -1.58 10.29 -8.13
N ALA A 78 -0.56 11.02 -8.58
CA ALA A 78 0.82 10.78 -8.16
C ALA A 78 1.03 11.10 -6.67
N TYR A 79 0.39 12.15 -6.16
CA TYR A 79 0.38 12.46 -4.74
C TYR A 79 -0.25 11.33 -3.91
N GLU A 80 -1.44 10.88 -4.30
CA GLU A 80 -2.15 9.81 -3.60
C GLU A 80 -1.39 8.48 -3.65
N ALA A 81 -0.74 8.17 -4.76
CA ALA A 81 0.10 6.97 -4.87
C ALA A 81 1.25 6.98 -3.87
N CYS A 82 1.84 8.15 -3.61
CA CYS A 82 2.87 8.30 -2.59
C CYS A 82 2.30 8.34 -1.17
N TYR A 83 1.20 9.03 -0.95
CA TYR A 83 0.57 9.13 0.36
C TYR A 83 0.01 7.78 0.84
N VAL A 84 -0.66 7.05 -0.04
CA VAL A 84 -1.38 5.83 0.29
C VAL A 84 -0.60 4.60 -0.18
N ASP A 85 -0.45 4.42 -1.50
CA ASP A 85 -0.08 3.11 -2.05
C ASP A 85 1.35 2.69 -1.66
N ALA A 86 2.33 3.60 -1.81
CA ALA A 86 3.72 3.33 -1.41
C ALA A 86 3.85 3.12 0.10
N PHE A 87 3.10 3.88 0.91
CA PHE A 87 3.12 3.74 2.37
C PHE A 87 2.50 2.41 2.82
N VAL A 88 1.35 2.05 2.26
CA VAL A 88 0.69 0.76 2.54
C VAL A 88 1.59 -0.39 2.13
N ASN A 89 2.22 -0.33 0.95
CA ASN A 89 3.17 -1.35 0.53
C ASN A 89 4.36 -1.44 1.49
N TYR A 90 4.92 -0.30 1.91
CA TYR A 90 5.97 -0.26 2.92
C TYR A 90 5.53 -0.97 4.21
N ALA A 91 4.36 -0.62 4.74
CA ALA A 91 3.85 -1.17 5.99
C ALA A 91 3.65 -2.69 5.87
N ASN A 92 2.99 -3.12 4.81
CA ASN A 92 2.69 -4.53 4.59
C ASN A 92 3.98 -5.35 4.44
N VAL A 93 4.97 -4.87 3.68
CA VAL A 93 6.28 -5.53 3.59
C VAL A 93 7.02 -5.48 4.93
N TYR A 94 7.06 -4.34 5.62
CA TYR A 94 7.76 -4.18 6.89
C TYR A 94 7.36 -5.25 7.92
N PHE A 95 6.07 -5.55 8.03
CA PHE A 95 5.59 -6.60 8.94
C PHE A 95 5.90 -8.02 8.49
N THR A 96 6.28 -8.26 7.23
CA THR A 96 6.80 -9.58 6.78
C THR A 96 8.27 -9.81 7.09
N LEU A 97 9.00 -8.76 7.50
CA LEU A 97 10.42 -8.81 7.78
C LEU A 97 10.69 -9.08 9.25
N ASP A 98 11.76 -9.82 9.53
CA ASP A 98 12.26 -10.11 10.87
C ASP A 98 11.15 -10.60 11.84
N ASP A 99 11.18 -10.12 13.09
CA ASP A 99 10.15 -10.39 14.10
C ASP A 99 9.06 -9.30 14.13
N ASN A 100 8.93 -8.44 13.12
CA ASN A 100 8.01 -7.29 13.19
C ASN A 100 6.54 -7.69 13.35
N ALA A 101 6.12 -8.83 12.80
CA ALA A 101 4.78 -9.40 12.96
C ALA A 101 4.58 -10.19 14.26
N LYS A 102 5.63 -10.46 15.04
CA LYS A 102 5.53 -11.27 16.25
C LYS A 102 4.66 -10.56 17.28
N ILE A 103 3.63 -11.25 17.76
CA ILE A 103 2.69 -10.73 18.75
C ILE A 103 3.32 -10.75 20.14
N GLU A 104 3.32 -9.61 20.81
CA GLU A 104 3.78 -9.46 22.19
C GLU A 104 2.66 -9.79 23.21
N ARG A 105 2.98 -9.71 24.51
CA ARG A 105 2.06 -10.09 25.60
C ARG A 105 0.80 -9.23 25.68
N ASP A 106 0.86 -8.02 25.14
CA ASP A 106 -0.26 -7.07 25.09
C ASP A 106 -1.13 -7.24 23.81
N ASN A 107 -0.91 -8.31 23.04
CA ASN A 107 -1.55 -8.59 21.75
C ASN A 107 -1.20 -7.58 20.64
N THR A 108 -0.10 -6.82 20.79
CA THR A 108 0.39 -5.93 19.72
C THR A 108 1.58 -6.55 18.99
N PRO A 109 1.69 -6.36 17.66
CA PRO A 109 2.92 -6.69 16.94
C PRO A 109 4.14 -5.90 17.44
N GLN A 110 5.29 -6.56 17.57
CA GLN A 110 6.56 -5.94 17.98
C GLN A 110 6.96 -4.74 17.10
N GLY A 111 6.60 -4.75 15.81
CA GLY A 111 6.87 -3.66 14.87
C GLY A 111 6.02 -2.39 15.06
N CYS A 112 4.99 -2.41 15.91
CA CYS A 112 4.02 -1.31 15.99
C CYS A 112 4.63 0.05 16.37
N LEU A 113 5.62 0.09 17.27
CA LEU A 113 6.23 1.35 17.69
C LEU A 113 6.92 2.07 16.52
N LYS A 114 7.74 1.32 15.76
CA LYS A 114 8.45 1.87 14.59
C LYS A 114 7.48 2.21 13.47
N PHE A 115 6.47 1.36 13.25
CA PHE A 115 5.41 1.65 12.28
C PHE A 115 4.66 2.95 12.60
N ALA A 116 4.26 3.17 13.85
CA ALA A 116 3.59 4.39 14.28
C ALA A 116 4.47 5.64 14.09
N GLN A 117 5.77 5.52 14.35
CA GLN A 117 6.74 6.58 14.05
C GLN A 117 6.81 6.87 12.54
N SER A 118 6.92 5.84 11.71
CA SER A 118 6.94 5.96 10.24
C SER A 118 5.67 6.62 9.71
N LEU A 119 4.50 6.21 10.20
CA LEU A 119 3.22 6.79 9.81
C LEU A 119 3.16 8.29 10.15
N ARG A 120 3.57 8.66 11.37
CA ARG A 120 3.60 10.08 11.78
C ARG A 120 4.53 10.90 10.90
N MET A 121 5.73 10.38 10.61
CA MET A 121 6.72 11.05 9.77
C MET A 121 6.20 11.22 8.34
N HIS A 122 5.61 10.17 7.79
CA HIS A 122 4.99 10.17 6.47
C HIS A 122 3.86 11.19 6.36
N LYS A 123 2.92 11.20 7.30
CA LYS A 123 1.83 12.18 7.33
C LYS A 123 2.33 13.61 7.46
N SER A 124 3.39 13.85 8.23
CA SER A 124 3.98 15.18 8.36
C SER A 124 4.60 15.67 7.05
N ILE A 125 5.43 14.83 6.41
CA ILE A 125 6.21 15.23 5.24
C ILE A 125 5.36 15.24 3.98
N VAL A 126 4.64 14.14 3.70
CA VAL A 126 3.82 14.01 2.49
C VAL A 126 2.47 14.69 2.69
N GLY A 127 1.87 14.60 3.86
CA GLY A 127 0.59 15.27 4.16
C GLY A 127 0.65 16.79 4.13
N GLY A 128 1.82 17.40 4.32
CA GLY A 128 2.03 18.84 4.21
C GLY A 128 1.70 19.43 2.83
N PHE A 129 1.52 18.60 1.79
CA PHE A 129 1.17 19.03 0.43
C PHE A 129 -0.28 18.77 0.02
N ALA A 130 -1.12 18.21 0.91
CA ALA A 130 -2.50 17.84 0.58
C ALA A 130 -3.34 19.02 0.07
N ASP A 131 -3.09 20.22 0.60
CA ASP A 131 -3.77 21.46 0.21
C ASP A 131 -3.55 21.82 -1.27
N LYS A 132 -2.42 21.40 -1.87
CA LYS A 132 -2.10 21.64 -3.28
C LYS A 132 -2.92 20.80 -4.24
N PHE A 133 -3.50 19.70 -3.77
CA PHE A 133 -4.22 18.75 -4.62
C PHE A 133 -5.72 18.67 -4.29
N ALA A 134 -6.22 19.55 -3.42
CA ALA A 134 -7.62 19.58 -2.98
C ALA A 134 -8.14 18.22 -2.46
N VAL A 135 -7.28 17.46 -1.78
CA VAL A 135 -7.57 16.12 -1.24
C VAL A 135 -7.87 16.17 0.25
N ASP A 136 -8.83 15.37 0.68
CA ASP A 136 -9.15 15.16 2.10
C ASP A 136 -8.20 14.13 2.71
N THR A 137 -7.33 14.59 3.61
CA THR A 137 -6.37 13.72 4.30
C THR A 137 -7.04 12.68 5.20
N ASN A 138 -8.26 12.92 5.69
CA ASN A 138 -9.00 11.90 6.43
C ASN A 138 -9.40 10.74 5.52
N ALA A 139 -9.85 11.03 4.30
CA ALA A 139 -10.16 10.00 3.31
C ALA A 139 -8.91 9.18 2.93
N LEU A 140 -7.76 9.84 2.79
CA LEU A 140 -6.48 9.16 2.53
C LEU A 140 -6.05 8.27 3.72
N ASP A 141 -6.25 8.74 4.94
CA ASP A 141 -5.99 7.96 6.16
C ASP A 141 -6.87 6.72 6.26
N GLN A 142 -8.14 6.81 5.86
CA GLN A 142 -9.02 5.64 5.78
C GLN A 142 -8.57 4.66 4.69
N ARG A 143 -8.07 5.15 3.56
CA ARG A 143 -7.46 4.30 2.52
C ARG A 143 -6.20 3.60 3.02
N ILE A 144 -5.35 4.28 3.79
CA ILE A 144 -4.19 3.64 4.45
C ILE A 144 -4.70 2.52 5.35
N ARG A 145 -5.61 2.81 6.29
CA ARG A 145 -6.18 1.81 7.21
C ARG A 145 -6.74 0.59 6.49
N SER A 146 -7.48 0.82 5.40
CA SER A 146 -8.13 -0.24 4.63
C SER A 146 -7.15 -1.07 3.80
N GLY A 147 -5.99 -0.50 3.44
CA GLY A 147 -4.97 -1.19 2.65
C GLY A 147 -3.96 -1.99 3.48
N LEU A 148 -3.94 -1.80 4.80
CA LEU A 148 -3.02 -2.53 5.68
C LEU A 148 -3.36 -4.02 5.75
N SER A 149 -2.32 -4.84 5.85
CA SER A 149 -2.46 -6.26 6.20
C SER A 149 -3.08 -6.41 7.59
N GLU A 150 -3.67 -7.57 7.87
CA GLU A 150 -4.28 -7.87 9.17
C GLU A 150 -3.31 -7.58 10.33
N THR A 151 -2.04 -7.98 10.19
CA THR A 151 -1.00 -7.71 11.21
C THR A 151 -0.72 -6.22 11.36
N ALA A 152 -0.52 -5.50 10.26
CA ALA A 152 -0.23 -4.06 10.32
C ALA A 152 -1.40 -3.26 10.90
N ALA A 153 -2.63 -3.70 10.64
CA ALA A 153 -3.85 -3.10 11.13
C ALA A 153 -4.02 -3.20 12.66
N LEU A 154 -3.39 -4.19 13.31
CA LEU A 154 -3.37 -4.30 14.79
C LEU A 154 -2.64 -3.14 15.48
N CYS A 155 -1.87 -2.35 14.73
CA CYS A 155 -1.11 -1.22 15.26
C CYS A 155 -1.85 0.13 15.22
N LEU A 156 -3.13 0.18 14.84
CA LEU A 156 -3.88 1.39 14.48
C LEU A 156 -5.16 1.67 15.27
#